data_AF-A0A2N0QLA0-F1
#
_entry.id   AF-A0A2N0QLA0-F1
#
_cell.length_a   1.000
_cell.length_b   1.000
_cell.length_c   1.000
_cell.angle_alpha   90.00
_cell.angle_beta   90.00
_cell.angle_gamma   90.00
#
_symmetry.space_group_name_H-M   'P 1'
#
loop_
_entity.id
_entity.type
_entity.pdbx_description
1 polymer ?
#
loop_
_entity_poly.entity_id
_entity_poly.type
_entity_poly.pdbx_seq_one_letter_code
_entity_poly.pdbx_strand_id
1 'polypeptide(L)'
;VVVHSPVESLTETHTHNSVNLSWINPVPTHLEGIIIKQDGEEIVELSNTTNTYEILDLMPETTYLFEVLTKFTDGVIETPAGEVENVVVEAEPDRVNLSWDLPESENFQHVNIYRDATKIFETNGTYFNDLTVVPQKTYEYKLTTMSDTNIESSGVTKVVEIPLPPPPIVEGGEFEKDEETGDYTFRWTAPTTGKVEIYVGGNLYATVNAADLQIVIPADDMKFTLLGDPDVKMKAIDEYGQGGEVIKPPSTDGGTGGAIDVVEVPFSPVDLLTTGVGLFAL
;
A
#
# COMPACT_ATOMS: atom_id res chain seq x y z
N VAL A 1 -44.59 7.67 -3.96
CA VAL A 1 -43.37 7.53 -4.77
C VAL A 1 -43.51 6.18 -5.47
N VAL A 2 -43.52 6.17 -6.80
CA VAL A 2 -43.44 4.90 -7.54
C VAL A 2 -42.01 4.40 -7.34
N VAL A 3 -41.86 3.16 -6.87
CA VAL A 3 -40.55 2.55 -6.66
C VAL A 3 -40.28 1.69 -7.88
N HIS A 4 -39.20 2.01 -8.59
CA HIS A 4 -38.64 1.20 -9.64
C HIS A 4 -37.56 0.30 -9.01
N SER A 5 -37.31 -0.86 -9.61
CA SER A 5 -36.32 -1.83 -9.10
C SER A 5 -35.75 -2.67 -10.24
N PRO A 6 -34.48 -3.10 -10.16
CA PRO A 6 -33.85 -3.91 -11.20
C PRO A 6 -34.33 -5.36 -11.09
N VAL A 7 -33.86 -6.22 -11.99
CA VAL A 7 -34.03 -7.66 -11.81
C VAL A 7 -33.21 -8.15 -10.62
N GLU A 8 -33.72 -9.16 -9.90
CA GLU A 8 -33.02 -9.80 -8.79
C GLU A 8 -32.48 -11.16 -9.19
N SER A 9 -31.47 -11.67 -8.46
CA SER A 9 -30.94 -13.04 -8.61
C SER A 9 -30.57 -13.42 -10.06
N LEU A 10 -29.99 -12.48 -10.81
CA LEU A 10 -29.49 -12.75 -12.15
C LEU A 10 -28.43 -13.85 -12.09
N THR A 11 -28.63 -14.90 -12.88
CA THR A 11 -27.71 -16.02 -13.03
C THR A 11 -27.60 -16.40 -14.50
N GLU A 12 -26.47 -17.00 -14.84
CA GLU A 12 -26.13 -17.43 -16.18
C GLU A 12 -25.68 -18.89 -16.20
N THR A 13 -26.06 -19.58 -17.26
CA THR A 13 -25.45 -20.86 -17.66
C THR A 13 -25.04 -20.75 -19.10
N HIS A 14 -23.95 -21.41 -19.51
CA HIS A 14 -23.46 -21.27 -20.88
C HIS A 14 -22.92 -22.59 -21.43
N THR A 15 -22.91 -22.64 -22.76
CA THR A 15 -22.23 -23.67 -23.53
C THR A 15 -21.06 -23.04 -24.29
N HIS A 16 -20.42 -23.79 -25.18
CA HIS A 16 -19.35 -23.24 -26.03
C HIS A 16 -19.82 -22.13 -26.99
N ASN A 17 -21.13 -21.99 -27.25
CA ASN A 17 -21.69 -21.05 -28.23
C ASN A 17 -23.05 -20.45 -27.84
N SER A 18 -23.46 -20.57 -26.58
CA SER A 18 -24.72 -19.99 -26.09
C SER A 18 -24.64 -19.61 -24.63
N VAL A 19 -25.46 -18.64 -24.23
CA VAL A 19 -25.64 -18.20 -22.84
C VAL A 19 -27.13 -18.15 -22.55
N ASN A 20 -27.55 -18.75 -21.43
CA ASN A 20 -28.90 -18.66 -20.91
C ASN A 20 -28.88 -17.84 -19.62
N LEU A 21 -29.59 -16.72 -19.63
CA LEU A 21 -29.79 -15.81 -18.51
C LEU A 21 -31.11 -16.15 -17.81
N SER A 22 -31.10 -16.10 -16.48
CA SER A 22 -32.28 -16.31 -15.63
C SER A 22 -32.29 -15.30 -14.49
N TRP A 23 -33.46 -14.76 -14.16
CA TRP A 23 -33.59 -13.72 -13.13
C TRP A 23 -34.97 -13.75 -12.45
N ILE A 24 -35.17 -12.87 -11.47
CA ILE A 24 -36.45 -12.62 -10.79
C ILE A 24 -36.90 -11.20 -11.15
N ASN A 25 -38.11 -11.07 -11.69
CA ASN A 25 -38.68 -9.76 -12.00
C ASN A 25 -39.07 -9.02 -10.71
N PRO A 26 -38.90 -7.69 -10.67
CA PRO A 26 -39.38 -6.87 -9.56
C PRO A 26 -40.91 -6.91 -9.47
N VAL A 27 -41.47 -6.46 -8.34
CA VAL A 27 -42.93 -6.40 -8.12
C VAL A 27 -43.59 -5.66 -9.30
N PRO A 28 -44.61 -6.25 -9.95
CA PRO A 28 -45.05 -5.86 -11.29
C PRO A 28 -45.75 -4.49 -11.36
N THR A 29 -45.82 -3.73 -10.27
CA THR A 29 -46.42 -2.40 -10.29
C THR A 29 -45.63 -1.52 -11.24
N HIS A 30 -46.20 -1.27 -12.42
CA HIS A 30 -45.65 -0.44 -13.50
C HIS A 30 -44.49 -1.07 -14.28
N LEU A 31 -44.13 -2.35 -14.07
CA LEU A 31 -43.16 -3.03 -14.93
C LEU A 31 -43.78 -3.27 -16.31
N GLU A 32 -43.20 -2.68 -17.35
CA GLU A 32 -43.64 -2.80 -18.74
C GLU A 32 -42.95 -3.98 -19.43
N GLY A 33 -41.63 -4.11 -19.25
CA GLY A 33 -40.83 -5.11 -19.94
C GLY A 33 -39.42 -5.28 -19.38
N ILE A 34 -38.68 -6.20 -20.00
CA ILE A 34 -37.28 -6.47 -19.71
C ILE A 34 -36.47 -6.26 -20.99
N ILE A 35 -35.41 -5.47 -20.94
CA ILE A 35 -34.51 -5.26 -22.08
C ILE A 35 -33.24 -6.07 -21.85
N ILE A 36 -32.82 -6.81 -22.87
CA ILE A 36 -31.52 -7.50 -22.86
C ILE A 36 -30.59 -6.75 -23.80
N LYS A 37 -29.41 -6.39 -23.29
CA LYS A 37 -28.32 -5.86 -24.09
C LYS A 37 -27.15 -6.83 -24.17
N GLN A 38 -26.46 -6.82 -25.30
CA GLN A 38 -25.18 -7.47 -25.50
C GLN A 38 -24.18 -6.40 -25.95
N ASP A 39 -23.08 -6.27 -25.21
CA ASP A 39 -22.01 -5.29 -25.47
C ASP A 39 -22.53 -3.86 -25.67
N GLY A 40 -23.57 -3.50 -24.90
CA GLY A 40 -24.22 -2.19 -24.91
C GLY A 40 -25.33 -2.01 -25.98
N GLU A 41 -25.48 -2.94 -26.93
CA GLU A 41 -26.55 -2.92 -27.93
C GLU A 41 -27.77 -3.70 -27.45
N GLU A 42 -28.97 -3.13 -27.59
CA GLU A 42 -30.22 -3.83 -27.31
C GLU A 42 -30.44 -4.95 -28.35
N ILE A 43 -30.54 -6.18 -27.85
CA ILE A 43 -30.79 -7.36 -28.70
C ILE A 43 -32.25 -7.82 -28.65
N VAL A 44 -32.96 -7.57 -27.55
CA VAL A 44 -34.38 -7.89 -27.42
C VAL A 44 -35.08 -7.09 -26.31
N GLU A 45 -36.36 -6.78 -26.52
CA GLU A 45 -37.30 -6.36 -25.48
C GLU A 45 -38.32 -7.48 -25.23
N LEU A 46 -38.43 -7.89 -23.96
CA LEU A 46 -39.23 -9.01 -23.48
C LEU A 46 -40.41 -8.51 -22.63
N SER A 47 -41.45 -9.33 -22.52
CA SER A 47 -42.60 -9.01 -21.67
C SER A 47 -42.23 -8.91 -20.19
N ASN A 48 -43.00 -8.17 -19.40
CA ASN A 48 -42.88 -8.11 -17.94
C ASN A 48 -43.09 -9.44 -17.20
N THR A 49 -43.50 -10.51 -17.88
CA THR A 49 -43.62 -11.86 -17.31
C THR A 49 -42.44 -12.77 -17.64
N THR A 50 -41.55 -12.33 -18.53
CA THR A 50 -40.38 -13.10 -18.93
C THR A 50 -39.29 -13.00 -17.87
N ASN A 51 -38.70 -14.14 -17.51
CA ASN A 51 -37.68 -14.24 -16.46
C ASN A 51 -36.45 -15.08 -16.89
N THR A 52 -36.35 -15.39 -18.18
CA THR A 52 -35.21 -16.10 -18.78
C THR A 52 -35.06 -15.72 -20.24
N TYR A 53 -33.83 -15.78 -20.75
CA TYR A 53 -33.53 -15.55 -22.16
C TYR A 53 -32.29 -16.33 -22.59
N GLU A 54 -32.37 -17.03 -23.73
CA GLU A 54 -31.25 -17.76 -24.32
C GLU A 54 -30.69 -17.01 -25.53
N ILE A 55 -29.41 -16.68 -25.45
CA ILE A 55 -28.60 -16.09 -26.52
C ILE A 55 -27.84 -17.22 -27.21
N LEU A 56 -28.03 -17.33 -28.52
CA LEU A 56 -27.46 -18.38 -29.37
C LEU A 56 -26.36 -17.81 -30.29
N ASP A 57 -25.66 -18.71 -30.97
CA ASP A 57 -24.69 -18.40 -32.03
C ASP A 57 -23.52 -17.49 -31.60
N LEU A 58 -23.13 -17.57 -30.33
CA LEU A 58 -21.97 -16.85 -29.79
C LEU A 58 -20.66 -17.48 -30.26
N MET A 59 -19.65 -16.64 -30.49
CA MET A 59 -18.30 -17.13 -30.77
C MET A 59 -17.67 -17.75 -29.51
N PRO A 60 -17.11 -18.97 -29.60
CA PRO A 60 -16.38 -19.58 -28.49
C PRO A 60 -15.19 -18.73 -28.05
N GLU A 61 -14.79 -18.87 -26.78
CA GLU A 61 -13.62 -18.18 -26.19
C GLU A 61 -13.65 -16.65 -26.33
N THR A 62 -14.84 -16.09 -26.50
CA THR A 62 -15.07 -14.64 -26.62
C THR A 62 -15.80 -14.16 -25.37
N THR A 63 -15.30 -13.08 -24.77
CA THR A 63 -15.96 -12.43 -23.63
C THR A 63 -17.03 -11.47 -24.13
N TYR A 64 -18.23 -11.59 -23.58
CA TYR A 64 -19.38 -10.72 -23.84
C TYR A 64 -19.83 -10.08 -22.54
N LEU A 65 -20.37 -8.86 -22.63
CA LEU A 65 -21.09 -8.22 -21.53
C LEU A 65 -22.59 -8.31 -21.81
N PHE A 66 -23.35 -8.92 -20.89
CA PHE A 66 -24.80 -8.95 -20.95
C PHE A 66 -25.42 -8.11 -19.84
N GLU A 67 -26.42 -7.31 -20.19
CA GLU A 67 -27.18 -6.49 -19.24
C GLU A 67 -28.66 -6.86 -19.31
N VAL A 68 -29.31 -6.96 -18.16
CA VAL A 68 -30.75 -7.24 -18.03
C VAL A 68 -31.40 -6.05 -17.32
N LEU A 69 -32.14 -5.24 -18.07
CA LEU A 69 -32.68 -3.97 -17.61
C LEU A 69 -34.20 -4.05 -17.45
N THR A 70 -34.75 -3.39 -16.44
CA THR A 70 -36.20 -3.26 -16.27
C THR A 70 -36.70 -1.96 -16.91
N LYS A 71 -37.78 -2.08 -17.68
CA LYS A 71 -38.47 -0.94 -18.31
C LYS A 71 -39.83 -0.76 -17.65
N PHE A 72 -40.13 0.46 -17.20
CA PHE A 72 -41.37 0.81 -16.53
C PHE A 72 -42.31 1.61 -17.44
N THR A 73 -43.62 1.58 -17.14
CA THR A 73 -44.68 2.19 -17.99
C THR A 73 -44.58 3.72 -18.12
N ASP A 74 -43.79 4.38 -17.29
CA ASP A 74 -43.48 5.81 -17.39
C ASP A 74 -42.23 6.09 -18.25
N GLY A 75 -41.65 5.05 -18.84
CA GLY A 75 -40.47 5.11 -19.71
C GLY A 75 -39.15 5.06 -18.98
N VAL A 76 -39.14 4.92 -17.65
CA VAL A 76 -37.90 4.77 -16.88
C VAL A 76 -37.28 3.41 -17.18
N ILE A 77 -35.99 3.42 -17.55
CA ILE A 77 -35.17 2.23 -17.71
C ILE A 77 -34.12 2.26 -16.60
N GLU A 78 -34.15 1.25 -15.76
CA GLU A 78 -33.25 1.14 -14.63
C GLU A 78 -31.88 0.61 -15.07
N THR A 79 -30.89 1.50 -15.02
CA THR A 79 -29.50 1.22 -15.40
C THR A 79 -28.55 1.71 -14.30
N PRO A 80 -27.43 1.02 -14.05
CA PRO A 80 -26.34 1.58 -13.28
C PRO A 80 -25.86 2.90 -13.90
N ALA A 81 -25.14 3.71 -13.12
CA ALA A 81 -24.63 4.99 -13.62
C ALA A 81 -23.43 4.89 -14.57
N GLY A 82 -23.09 3.68 -15.02
CA GLY A 82 -21.81 3.38 -15.68
C GLY A 82 -20.70 3.10 -14.67
N GLU A 83 -19.58 2.56 -15.14
CA GLU A 83 -18.42 2.28 -14.28
C GLU A 83 -17.52 3.52 -14.16
N VAL A 84 -16.73 3.57 -13.09
CA VAL A 84 -15.62 4.54 -13.03
C VAL A 84 -14.53 4.16 -14.04
N GLU A 85 -13.88 5.15 -14.63
CA GLU A 85 -12.82 4.94 -15.62
C GLU A 85 -11.44 5.33 -15.05
N ASN A 86 -10.38 4.95 -15.76
CA ASN A 86 -8.99 5.35 -15.46
C ASN A 86 -8.58 5.16 -13.99
N VAL A 87 -9.03 4.06 -13.37
CA VAL A 87 -8.75 3.79 -11.95
C VAL A 87 -7.25 3.59 -11.75
N VAL A 88 -6.64 4.51 -10.99
CA VAL A 88 -5.25 4.47 -10.54
C VAL A 88 -5.23 4.15 -9.05
N VAL A 89 -4.37 3.20 -8.67
CA VAL A 89 -4.14 2.79 -7.29
C VAL A 89 -2.64 2.82 -7.03
N GLU A 90 -2.23 3.71 -6.12
CA GLU A 90 -0.83 3.86 -5.72
C GLU A 90 -0.70 3.49 -4.24
N ALA A 91 0.16 2.52 -3.93
CA ALA A 91 0.43 2.12 -2.55
C ALA A 91 1.72 2.75 -2.04
N GLU A 92 1.61 3.29 -0.83
CA GLU A 92 2.70 3.74 0.02
C GLU A 92 2.66 2.92 1.32
N PRO A 93 3.73 2.89 2.12
CA PRO A 93 3.80 2.05 3.31
C PRO A 93 2.64 2.24 4.29
N ASP A 94 2.13 3.47 4.42
CA ASP A 94 1.10 3.85 5.38
C ASP A 94 -0.25 4.23 4.72
N ARG A 95 -0.35 4.20 3.40
CA ARG A 95 -1.58 4.59 2.68
C ARG A 95 -1.73 3.98 1.31
N VAL A 96 -2.96 3.96 0.82
CA VAL A 96 -3.27 3.75 -0.60
C VAL A 96 -4.01 4.97 -1.14
N ASN A 97 -3.51 5.53 -2.22
CA ASN A 97 -4.14 6.63 -2.95
C ASN A 97 -4.89 6.06 -4.15
N LEU A 98 -6.21 6.29 -4.20
CA LEU A 98 -7.07 5.91 -5.30
C LEU A 98 -7.54 7.17 -6.03
N SER A 99 -7.53 7.12 -7.36
CA SER A 99 -8.16 8.14 -8.21
C SER A 99 -8.80 7.51 -9.42
N TRP A 100 -9.83 8.16 -9.96
CA TRP A 100 -10.63 7.66 -11.06
C TRP A 100 -11.39 8.80 -11.75
N ASP A 101 -11.90 8.52 -12.94
CA ASP A 101 -12.83 9.37 -13.66
C ASP A 101 -14.27 8.91 -13.42
N LEU A 102 -15.20 9.85 -13.30
CA LEU A 102 -16.62 9.57 -13.14
C LEU A 102 -17.24 9.18 -14.48
N PRO A 103 -18.25 8.30 -14.50
CA PRO A 103 -18.98 8.03 -15.72
C PRO A 103 -19.71 9.28 -16.23
N GLU A 104 -19.79 9.43 -17.54
CA GLU A 104 -20.63 10.44 -18.19
C GLU A 104 -22.10 10.01 -18.16
N SER A 105 -22.73 10.06 -16.98
CA SER A 105 -24.14 9.69 -16.82
C SER A 105 -24.93 10.68 -15.96
N GLU A 106 -26.11 11.07 -16.45
CA GLU A 106 -27.02 11.97 -15.75
C GLU A 106 -27.65 11.34 -14.50
N ASN A 107 -27.70 10.00 -14.43
CA ASN A 107 -28.21 9.28 -13.26
C ASN A 107 -27.15 8.99 -12.20
N PHE A 108 -25.89 9.44 -12.35
CA PHE A 108 -24.84 9.24 -11.36
C PHE A 108 -25.11 9.98 -10.05
N GLN A 109 -24.97 9.30 -8.91
CA GLN A 109 -25.01 9.93 -7.59
C GLN A 109 -23.67 9.93 -6.86
N HIS A 110 -23.07 8.75 -6.66
CA HIS A 110 -21.83 8.61 -5.90
C HIS A 110 -21.10 7.32 -6.27
N VAL A 111 -19.86 7.22 -5.83
CA VAL A 111 -18.99 6.04 -5.87
C VAL A 111 -18.97 5.40 -4.50
N ASN A 112 -19.12 4.08 -4.44
CA ASN A 112 -18.83 3.28 -3.26
C ASN A 112 -17.45 2.65 -3.40
N ILE A 113 -16.69 2.67 -2.31
CA ILE A 113 -15.35 2.08 -2.26
C ILE A 113 -15.37 0.94 -1.25
N TYR A 114 -15.00 -0.23 -1.75
CA TYR A 114 -14.87 -1.45 -0.98
C TYR A 114 -13.40 -1.82 -0.87
N ARG A 115 -13.01 -2.32 0.30
CA ARG A 115 -11.74 -3.00 0.54
C ARG A 115 -12.03 -4.39 1.09
N ASP A 116 -11.51 -5.41 0.43
CA ASP A 116 -11.74 -6.83 0.78
C ASP A 116 -13.24 -7.13 0.99
N ALA A 117 -14.04 -6.77 -0.01
CA ALA A 117 -15.50 -6.89 -0.04
C ALA A 117 -16.29 -6.08 1.03
N THR A 118 -15.63 -5.28 1.86
CA THR A 118 -16.30 -4.42 2.85
C THR A 118 -16.32 -2.98 2.37
N LYS A 119 -17.51 -2.34 2.34
CA LYS A 119 -17.63 -0.92 2.03
C LYS A 119 -16.93 -0.11 3.12
N ILE A 120 -15.91 0.65 2.74
CA ILE A 120 -15.13 1.49 3.66
C ILE A 120 -15.43 2.98 3.48
N PHE A 121 -15.94 3.38 2.30
CA PHE A 121 -16.21 4.77 2.00
C PHE A 121 -17.25 4.94 0.88
N GLU A 122 -17.84 6.13 0.82
CA GLU A 122 -18.67 6.61 -0.29
C GLU A 122 -18.36 8.07 -0.57
N THR A 123 -18.39 8.48 -1.83
CA THR A 123 -18.07 9.86 -2.23
C THR A 123 -18.62 10.17 -3.61
N ASN A 124 -18.97 11.43 -3.88
CA ASN A 124 -19.23 11.93 -5.23
C ASN A 124 -18.00 12.57 -5.88
N GLY A 125 -16.84 12.51 -5.21
CA GLY A 125 -15.55 12.96 -5.73
C GLY A 125 -14.85 11.90 -6.61
N THR A 126 -13.62 12.24 -7.01
CA THR A 126 -12.78 11.46 -7.95
C THR A 126 -11.54 10.85 -7.30
N TYR A 127 -11.44 10.88 -5.96
CA TYR A 127 -10.29 10.34 -5.25
C TYR A 127 -10.65 9.90 -3.82
N PHE A 128 -9.82 9.01 -3.27
CA PHE A 128 -9.87 8.57 -1.88
C PHE A 128 -8.49 8.16 -1.40
N ASN A 129 -8.18 8.43 -0.12
CA ASN A 129 -6.93 8.00 0.51
C ASN A 129 -7.25 7.08 1.69
N ASP A 130 -6.87 5.82 1.58
CA ASP A 130 -7.00 4.85 2.67
C ASP A 130 -5.74 4.89 3.54
N LEU A 131 -5.85 5.53 4.72
CA LEU A 131 -4.76 5.67 5.70
C LEU A 131 -4.74 4.53 6.75
N THR A 132 -5.50 3.45 6.52
CA THR A 132 -5.68 2.36 7.49
C THR A 132 -5.01 1.05 7.05
N VAL A 133 -4.23 1.11 5.98
CA VAL A 133 -3.51 -0.04 5.43
C VAL A 133 -2.29 -0.40 6.28
N VAL A 134 -1.78 -1.61 6.09
CA VAL A 134 -0.60 -2.11 6.80
C VAL A 134 0.43 -2.61 5.79
N PRO A 135 1.73 -2.29 5.95
CA PRO A 135 2.80 -2.84 5.12
C PRO A 135 2.74 -4.37 4.97
N GLN A 136 3.19 -4.85 3.82
CA GLN A 136 3.23 -6.28 3.45
C GLN A 136 1.87 -6.97 3.36
N LYS A 137 0.77 -6.23 3.47
CA LYS A 137 -0.57 -6.77 3.18
C LYS A 137 -0.93 -6.50 1.73
N THR A 138 -1.68 -7.42 1.17
CA THR A 138 -2.35 -7.25 -0.12
C THR A 138 -3.80 -6.91 0.14
N TYR A 139 -4.30 -5.90 -0.56
CA TYR A 139 -5.69 -5.45 -0.49
C TYR A 139 -6.34 -5.49 -1.87
N GLU A 140 -7.61 -5.87 -1.90
CA GLU A 140 -8.46 -5.73 -3.07
C GLU A 140 -9.38 -4.51 -2.89
N TYR A 141 -9.23 -3.52 -3.77
CA TYR A 141 -10.15 -2.39 -3.85
C TYR A 141 -11.13 -2.59 -4.99
N LYS A 142 -12.41 -2.38 -4.69
CA LYS A 142 -13.50 -2.38 -5.69
C LYS A 142 -14.25 -1.05 -5.61
N LEU A 143 -14.38 -0.39 -6.76
CA LEU A 143 -15.11 0.87 -6.89
C LEU A 143 -16.36 0.61 -7.72
N THR A 144 -17.53 0.92 -7.18
CA THR A 144 -18.82 0.85 -7.88
C THR A 144 -19.44 2.24 -7.91
N THR A 145 -20.36 2.48 -8.84
CA THR A 145 -21.18 3.69 -8.86
C THR A 145 -22.61 3.36 -8.42
N MET A 146 -23.30 4.35 -7.89
CA MET A 146 -24.70 4.28 -7.52
C MET A 146 -25.51 5.25 -8.39
N SER A 147 -26.64 4.77 -8.93
CA SER A 147 -27.58 5.60 -9.69
C SER A 147 -28.55 6.40 -8.78
N ASP A 148 -29.30 7.32 -9.38
CA ASP A 148 -30.42 8.04 -8.75
C ASP A 148 -31.62 7.12 -8.41
N THR A 149 -31.68 5.96 -9.06
CA THR A 149 -32.62 4.87 -8.77
C THR A 149 -32.09 3.82 -7.79
N ASN A 150 -30.92 4.05 -7.16
CA ASN A 150 -30.27 3.13 -6.21
C ASN A 150 -29.83 1.79 -6.81
N ILE A 151 -29.37 1.80 -8.05
CA ILE A 151 -28.75 0.64 -8.70
C ILE A 151 -27.25 0.79 -8.59
N GLU A 152 -26.61 -0.22 -8.02
CA GLU A 152 -25.16 -0.29 -7.91
C GLU A 152 -24.55 -0.97 -9.14
N SER A 153 -23.45 -0.42 -9.66
CA SER A 153 -22.72 -0.99 -10.79
C SER A 153 -21.97 -2.28 -10.42
N SER A 154 -21.48 -3.01 -11.43
CA SER A 154 -20.68 -4.21 -11.20
C SER A 154 -19.34 -3.88 -10.53
N GLY A 155 -18.75 -2.74 -10.89
CA GLY A 155 -17.57 -2.15 -10.28
C GLY A 155 -16.24 -2.54 -10.94
N VAL A 156 -15.24 -1.70 -10.74
CA VAL A 156 -13.85 -1.93 -11.16
C VAL A 156 -13.01 -2.37 -9.98
N THR A 157 -12.30 -3.49 -10.14
CA THR A 157 -11.44 -4.08 -9.10
C THR A 157 -9.96 -3.88 -9.40
N LYS A 158 -9.18 -3.54 -8.37
CA LYS A 158 -7.72 -3.43 -8.39
C LYS A 158 -7.14 -4.10 -7.15
N VAL A 159 -6.06 -4.85 -7.33
CA VAL A 159 -5.32 -5.48 -6.23
C VAL A 159 -3.98 -4.77 -6.08
N VAL A 160 -3.60 -4.45 -4.85
CA VAL A 160 -2.33 -3.78 -4.55
C VAL A 160 -1.68 -4.38 -3.30
N GLU A 161 -0.37 -4.56 -3.36
CA GLU A 161 0.45 -4.94 -2.20
C GLU A 161 1.09 -3.69 -1.61
N ILE A 162 1.01 -3.55 -0.28
CA ILE A 162 1.57 -2.40 0.42
C ILE A 162 3.07 -2.59 0.59
N PRO A 163 3.90 -1.67 0.07
CA PRO A 163 5.35 -1.78 0.20
C PRO A 163 5.78 -1.62 1.66
N LEU A 164 6.97 -2.12 1.96
CA LEU A 164 7.63 -1.84 3.22
C LEU A 164 8.05 -0.35 3.29
N PRO A 165 8.08 0.26 4.50
CA PRO A 165 8.68 1.57 4.66
C PRO A 165 10.18 1.54 4.33
N PRO A 166 10.80 2.69 4.00
CA PRO A 166 12.24 2.73 3.86
C PRO A 166 12.92 2.28 5.16
N PRO A 167 14.10 1.62 5.09
CA PRO A 167 14.82 1.18 6.28
C PRO A 167 15.07 2.35 7.25
N PRO A 168 14.94 2.14 8.57
CA PRO A 168 15.11 3.20 9.54
C PRO A 168 16.58 3.61 9.63
N ILE A 169 16.85 4.89 9.91
CA ILE A 169 18.19 5.41 10.13
C ILE A 169 18.27 5.84 11.60
N VAL A 170 19.44 5.63 12.22
CA VAL A 170 19.69 6.18 13.57
C VAL A 170 20.08 7.65 13.41
N GLU A 171 19.40 8.53 14.12
CA GLU A 171 19.71 9.97 14.16
C GLU A 171 20.18 10.39 15.54
N GLY A 172 21.01 11.43 15.60
CA GLY A 172 21.66 11.89 16.83
C GLY A 172 23.02 11.20 17.03
N GLY A 173 23.23 10.60 18.21
CA GLY A 173 24.48 9.93 18.56
C GLY A 173 25.37 10.73 19.50
N GLU A 174 24.80 11.53 20.39
CA GLU A 174 25.56 12.11 21.48
C GLU A 174 26.08 11.01 22.41
N PHE A 175 27.29 11.15 22.92
CA PHE A 175 27.77 10.31 24.01
C PHE A 175 28.38 11.12 25.13
N GLU A 176 28.19 10.63 26.34
CA GLU A 176 28.67 11.24 27.57
C GLU A 176 29.40 10.18 28.39
N LYS A 177 30.57 10.53 28.93
CA LYS A 177 31.28 9.69 29.88
C LYS A 177 30.98 10.19 31.29
N ASP A 178 30.55 9.29 32.17
CA ASP A 178 30.41 9.58 33.58
C ASP A 178 31.80 9.67 34.23
N GLU A 179 32.10 10.79 34.90
CA GLU A 179 33.42 11.04 35.52
C GLU A 179 33.61 10.27 36.84
N GLU A 180 32.54 9.80 37.47
CA GLU A 180 32.60 9.04 38.72
C GLU A 180 32.72 7.53 38.45
N THR A 181 31.89 7.00 37.54
CA THR A 181 31.87 5.56 37.22
C THR A 181 32.78 5.19 36.05
N GLY A 182 33.01 6.14 35.12
CA GLY A 182 33.73 5.91 33.87
C GLY A 182 32.86 5.33 32.74
N ASP A 183 31.57 5.11 32.99
CA ASP A 183 30.64 4.50 32.03
C ASP A 183 30.28 5.46 30.90
N TYR A 184 29.86 4.92 29.76
CA TYR A 184 29.52 5.69 28.57
C TYR A 184 28.03 5.61 28.27
N THR A 185 27.34 6.74 28.24
CA THR A 185 25.95 6.84 27.80
C THR A 185 25.92 7.28 26.35
N PHE A 186 25.26 6.52 25.47
CA PHE A 186 24.98 6.90 24.09
C PHE A 186 23.50 7.26 23.96
N ARG A 187 23.19 8.33 23.24
CA ARG A 187 21.83 8.84 23.04
C ARG A 187 21.52 8.99 21.54
N TRP A 188 20.31 8.63 21.16
CA TRP A 188 19.78 8.88 19.81
C TRP A 188 18.42 9.58 19.88
N THR A 189 18.03 10.21 18.78
CA THR A 189 16.73 10.89 18.65
C THR A 189 15.76 10.12 17.76
N ALA A 190 16.27 9.26 16.87
CA ALA A 190 15.51 8.33 16.05
C ALA A 190 16.32 7.04 15.82
N PRO A 191 15.68 5.90 15.54
CA PRO A 191 14.23 5.69 15.53
C PRO A 191 13.61 5.68 16.95
N THR A 192 12.29 5.87 17.04
CA THR A 192 11.50 5.74 18.27
C THR A 192 10.69 4.43 18.34
N THR A 193 10.68 3.65 17.26
CA THR A 193 10.00 2.36 17.14
C THR A 193 10.98 1.31 16.62
N GLY A 194 10.65 0.04 16.83
CA GLY A 194 11.56 -1.07 16.49
C GLY A 194 12.67 -1.24 17.52
N LYS A 195 13.88 -1.52 17.05
CA LYS A 195 15.06 -1.86 17.87
C LYS A 195 16.29 -1.12 17.38
N VAL A 196 17.26 -0.97 18.28
CA VAL A 196 18.61 -0.55 17.92
C VAL A 196 19.57 -1.66 18.33
N GLU A 197 20.37 -2.11 17.38
CA GLU A 197 21.53 -2.97 17.64
C GLU A 197 22.75 -2.11 17.89
N ILE A 198 23.44 -2.39 18.99
CA ILE A 198 24.64 -1.70 19.42
C ILE A 198 25.81 -2.65 19.28
N TYR A 199 26.85 -2.18 18.61
CA TYR A 199 28.07 -2.91 18.37
C TYR A 199 29.21 -2.22 19.12
N VAL A 200 30.00 -2.97 19.87
CA VAL A 200 31.18 -2.47 20.59
C VAL A 200 32.39 -3.26 20.14
N GLY A 201 33.44 -2.58 19.65
CA GLY A 201 34.62 -3.24 19.09
C GLY A 201 34.30 -4.12 17.87
N GLY A 202 33.28 -3.74 17.10
CA GLY A 202 32.80 -4.49 15.92
C GLY A 202 31.92 -5.71 16.20
N ASN A 203 31.67 -6.06 17.46
CA ASN A 203 30.79 -7.19 17.82
C ASN A 203 29.45 -6.68 18.35
N LEU A 204 28.35 -7.40 18.07
CA LEU A 204 27.05 -7.10 18.66
C LEU A 204 27.15 -7.18 20.19
N TYR A 205 26.92 -6.06 20.85
CA TYR A 205 26.94 -5.91 22.29
C TYR A 205 25.54 -6.08 22.87
N ALA A 206 24.56 -5.36 22.33
CA ALA A 206 23.19 -5.38 22.81
C ALA A 206 22.19 -5.08 21.69
N THR A 207 20.95 -5.51 21.90
CA THR A 207 19.79 -5.07 21.12
C THR A 207 18.78 -4.48 22.10
N VAL A 208 18.49 -3.19 21.97
CA VAL A 208 17.62 -2.45 22.88
C VAL A 208 16.37 -1.95 22.17
N ASN A 209 15.37 -1.51 22.93
CA ASN A 209 14.19 -0.90 22.34
C ASN A 209 14.57 0.48 21.81
N ALA A 210 14.19 0.79 20.58
CA ALA A 210 14.45 2.09 19.99
C ALA A 210 13.85 3.23 20.82
N ALA A 211 12.73 3.00 21.51
CA ALA A 211 12.08 3.96 22.38
C ALA A 211 12.86 4.29 23.67
N ASP A 212 13.91 3.53 24.00
CA ASP A 212 14.75 3.81 25.17
C ASP A 212 15.57 5.09 24.94
N LEU A 213 15.84 5.46 23.68
CA LEU A 213 16.59 6.65 23.23
C LEU A 213 18.03 6.75 23.78
N GLN A 214 18.46 5.80 24.60
CA GLN A 214 19.79 5.75 25.15
C GLN A 214 20.20 4.34 25.55
N ILE A 215 21.50 4.12 25.65
CA ILE A 215 22.11 2.95 26.27
C ILE A 215 23.30 3.40 27.13
N VAL A 216 23.50 2.75 28.27
CA VAL A 216 24.71 2.89 29.08
C VAL A 216 25.59 1.66 28.87
N ILE A 217 26.84 1.88 28.51
CA ILE A 217 27.86 0.86 28.31
C ILE A 217 28.90 1.01 29.42
N PRO A 218 29.07 0.00 30.30
CA PRO A 218 30.04 0.06 31.37
C PRO A 218 31.48 0.29 30.88
N ALA A 219 32.28 1.00 31.68
CA ALA A 219 33.67 1.32 31.33
C ALA A 219 34.50 0.07 30.95
N ASP A 220 34.30 -1.03 31.67
CA ASP A 220 35.02 -2.30 31.49
C ASP A 220 34.69 -3.01 30.16
N ASP A 221 33.46 -2.81 29.68
CA ASP A 221 32.99 -3.39 28.42
C ASP A 221 33.47 -2.57 27.21
N MET A 222 33.77 -1.29 27.41
CA MET A 222 34.13 -0.36 26.35
C MET A 222 35.38 -0.82 25.59
N LYS A 223 35.34 -0.62 24.27
CA LYS A 223 36.47 -0.82 23.36
C LYS A 223 36.75 0.47 22.63
N PHE A 224 38.03 0.68 22.32
CA PHE A 224 38.51 1.90 21.70
C PHE A 224 39.19 1.59 20.38
N THR A 225 39.06 2.51 19.45
CA THR A 225 39.82 2.50 18.20
C THR A 225 41.31 2.73 18.48
N LEU A 226 42.16 2.57 17.47
CA LEU A 226 43.60 2.86 17.57
C LEU A 226 43.90 4.33 17.92
N LEU A 227 42.96 5.24 17.67
CA LEU A 227 43.08 6.66 18.00
C LEU A 227 42.58 7.00 19.41
N GLY A 228 42.03 6.02 20.13
CA GLY A 228 41.51 6.20 21.49
C GLY A 228 40.02 6.58 21.56
N ASP A 229 39.33 6.74 20.42
CA ASP A 229 37.88 6.96 20.41
C ASP A 229 37.10 5.72 20.82
N PRO A 230 35.96 5.84 21.52
CA PRO A 230 35.01 4.74 21.69
C PRO A 230 34.63 4.11 20.34
N ASP A 231 34.80 2.80 20.22
CA ASP A 231 34.43 2.03 19.02
C ASP A 231 33.03 1.46 19.18
N VAL A 232 32.05 2.36 19.04
CA VAL A 232 30.62 2.02 19.10
C VAL A 232 29.98 2.29 17.75
N LYS A 233 29.13 1.35 17.30
CA LYS A 233 28.29 1.53 16.11
C LYS A 233 26.86 1.14 16.42
N MET A 234 25.92 1.78 15.74
CA MET A 234 24.50 1.55 15.94
C MET A 234 23.83 1.22 14.61
N LYS A 235 22.88 0.30 14.64
CA LYS A 235 22.04 -0.07 13.50
C LYS A 235 20.59 -0.10 13.93
N ALA A 236 19.74 0.66 13.26
CA ALA A 236 18.31 0.61 13.48
C ALA A 236 17.69 -0.62 12.82
N ILE A 237 16.65 -1.19 13.43
CA ILE A 237 15.82 -2.23 12.86
C ILE A 237 14.36 -1.85 13.10
N ASP A 238 13.54 -1.80 12.05
CA ASP A 238 12.13 -1.46 12.19
C ASP A 238 11.29 -2.65 12.72
N GLU A 239 9.99 -2.43 12.91
CA GLU A 239 9.05 -3.47 13.37
C GLU A 239 8.85 -4.61 12.36
N TYR A 240 9.23 -4.39 11.10
CA TYR A 240 9.16 -5.36 10.00
C TYR A 240 10.47 -6.16 9.83
N GLY A 241 11.50 -5.84 10.62
CA GLY A 241 12.81 -6.50 10.58
C GLY A 241 13.77 -5.93 9.54
N GLN A 242 13.46 -4.80 8.89
CA GLN A 242 14.39 -4.14 7.99
C GLN A 242 15.48 -3.43 8.78
N GLY A 243 16.72 -3.78 8.49
CA GLY A 243 17.89 -3.14 9.08
C GLY A 243 18.33 -1.92 8.28
N GLY A 244 18.54 -0.81 8.98
CA GLY A 244 19.16 0.40 8.46
C GLY A 244 20.66 0.28 8.23
N GLU A 245 21.25 1.41 7.84
CA GLU A 245 22.71 1.55 7.80
C GLU A 245 23.32 1.53 9.21
N VAL A 246 24.55 1.03 9.28
CA VAL A 246 25.34 1.04 10.51
C VAL A 246 26.04 2.39 10.61
N ILE A 247 25.70 3.18 11.62
CA ILE A 247 26.32 4.49 11.85
C ILE A 247 27.29 4.46 13.02
N LYS A 248 28.29 5.35 13.00
CA LYS A 248 29.11 5.68 14.17
C LYS A 248 28.50 6.93 14.82
N PRO A 249 28.29 6.97 16.15
CA PRO A 249 27.95 8.21 16.83
C PRO A 249 29.06 9.26 16.58
N PRO A 250 28.72 10.56 16.43
CA PRO A 250 29.71 11.63 16.28
C PRO A 250 30.77 11.59 17.39
N SER A 251 32.06 11.65 17.01
CA SER A 251 33.15 11.75 17.98
C SER A 251 33.21 13.16 18.57
N THR A 252 33.19 13.28 19.90
CA THR A 252 33.52 14.52 20.60
C THR A 252 35.02 14.65 20.73
N ASP A 253 35.73 14.70 19.60
CA ASP A 253 37.05 15.32 19.63
C ASP A 253 36.80 16.82 19.84
N GLY A 254 36.83 17.25 21.10
CA GLY A 254 36.81 18.66 21.51
C GLY A 254 38.03 19.46 21.02
N GLY A 255 38.70 19.01 19.96
CA GLY A 255 39.65 19.79 19.20
C GLY A 255 38.91 20.63 18.18
N THR A 256 39.05 21.94 18.25
CA THR A 256 38.72 22.86 17.16
C THR A 256 39.47 22.43 15.89
N GLY A 257 38.84 21.61 15.06
CA GLY A 257 39.41 21.11 13.80
C GLY A 257 38.29 21.01 12.79
N GLY A 258 38.09 22.09 12.02
CA GLY A 258 37.11 22.12 10.95
C GLY A 258 37.31 20.96 9.97
N ALA A 259 36.18 20.48 9.44
CA ALA A 259 36.03 19.74 8.20
C ALA A 259 37.18 18.78 7.83
N ILE A 260 37.07 17.52 8.22
CA ILE A 260 37.46 16.42 7.32
C ILE A 260 36.28 15.45 7.26
N ASP A 261 35.34 15.86 6.42
CA ASP A 261 34.41 14.97 5.75
C ASP A 261 35.23 13.99 4.88
N VAL A 262 34.89 12.71 4.94
CA VAL A 262 35.28 11.61 4.03
C VAL A 262 36.65 11.72 3.36
N VAL A 263 37.67 11.08 3.95
CA VAL A 263 38.76 10.50 3.14
C VAL A 263 38.84 9.02 3.51
N GLU A 264 38.26 8.17 2.68
CA GLU A 264 38.70 6.78 2.58
C GLU A 264 40.18 6.80 2.19
N VAL A 265 41.06 6.68 3.17
CA VAL A 265 42.49 6.48 2.92
C VAL A 265 42.66 5.03 2.44
N PRO A 266 43.11 4.80 1.18
CA PRO A 266 43.08 3.48 0.55
C PRO A 266 44.28 2.62 0.94
N PHE A 267 44.76 2.72 2.18
CA PHE A 267 45.94 1.99 2.63
C PHE A 267 45.64 1.15 3.86
N SER A 268 45.95 -0.13 3.76
CA SER A 268 45.84 -1.05 4.89
C SER A 268 47.06 -0.89 5.81
N PRO A 269 46.99 -1.29 7.10
CA PRO A 269 48.15 -1.32 7.99
C PRO A 269 49.34 -2.14 7.46
N VAL A 270 49.09 -3.02 6.49
CA VAL A 270 50.12 -3.85 5.84
C VAL A 270 50.97 -3.03 4.86
N ASP A 271 50.45 -1.94 4.29
CA ASP A 271 51.18 -1.05 3.37
C ASP A 271 52.18 -0.13 4.10
N LEU A 272 52.01 0.06 5.41
CA LEU A 272 52.93 0.84 6.25
C LEU A 272 54.19 0.06 6.63
N LEU A 273 54.13 -1.28 6.63
CA LEU A 273 55.27 -2.15 7.00
C LEU A 273 56.22 -2.43 5.84
N THR A 274 55.80 -2.23 4.59
CA THR A 274 56.64 -2.48 3.40
C THR A 274 57.50 -1.27 3.00
N THR A 275 57.20 -0.07 3.49
CA THR A 275 58.00 1.14 3.21
C THR A 275 59.12 1.41 4.22
N GLY A 276 59.21 0.63 5.30
CA GLY A 276 60.19 0.81 6.39
C GLY A 276 61.56 0.13 6.21
N VAL A 277 61.84 -0.55 5.10
CA VAL A 277 63.11 -1.31 4.90
C VAL A 277 64.07 -0.61 3.92
N GLY A 278 63.76 0.62 3.49
CA GLY A 278 64.50 1.32 2.42
C GLY A 278 65.33 2.54 2.85
N LEU A 279 65.86 2.62 4.07
CA LEU A 279 66.70 3.76 4.49
C LEU A 279 67.83 3.35 5.46
N PHE A 280 68.68 2.41 5.03
CA PHE A 280 70.06 2.29 5.52
C PHE A 280 70.97 1.81 4.38
N ALA A 281 71.37 2.74 3.51
CA ALA A 281 72.56 2.63 2.68
C ALA A 281 72.89 3.99 2.04
N LEU A 282 73.65 4.82 2.77
CA LEU A 282 74.77 5.65 2.29
C LEU A 282 75.40 6.43 3.46
#